data_AF-A0A817EW09-F1
#
_entry.id   AF-A0A817EW09-F1
#
_cell.length_a   1.000
_cell.length_b   1.000
_cell.length_c   1.000
_cell.angle_alpha   90.00
_cell.angle_beta   90.00
_cell.angle_gamma   90.00
#
_symmetry.space_group_name_H-M   'P 1'
#
loop_
_entity.id
_entity.type
_entity.pdbx_description
1 polymer ?
#
loop_
_entity_poly.entity_id
_entity_poly.type
_entity_poly.pdbx_seq_one_letter_code
_entity_poly.pdbx_strand_id
1 'polypeptide(L)'
;MYLTKNDTMKLYLKTRQGFVRLALKHGASLVPVISFGENELYRRYTYFNLLGNGMPWGRLLLWHIPLQRPVITIVGKPIHVKQNVNPTSEDIDQLHNEYIQAVEELFEVNKHKYKLGHVKLEIV
;
A
#
# COMPACT_ATOMS: atom_id res chain seq x y z
N MET A 1 6.17 -8.13 14.60
CA MET A 1 6.30 -6.73 15.06
C MET A 1 6.30 -5.85 13.82
N TYR A 2 5.19 -5.20 13.48
CA TYR A 2 5.10 -4.41 12.24
C TYR A 2 5.98 -3.17 12.38
N LEU A 3 7.04 -3.12 11.59
CA LEU A 3 8.00 -2.03 11.55
C LEU A 3 7.54 -0.98 10.54
N THR A 4 6.30 -0.51 10.62
CA THR A 4 5.86 0.62 9.79
C THR A 4 6.55 1.88 10.32
N LYS A 5 7.06 2.70 9.39
CA LYS A 5 7.58 4.03 9.67
C LYS A 5 6.42 4.99 9.45
N ASN A 6 6.06 5.77 10.45
CA ASN A 6 4.83 6.57 10.42
C ASN A 6 4.74 7.52 9.21
N ASP A 7 5.88 8.00 8.72
CA ASP A 7 5.94 8.99 7.61
C ASP A 7 6.20 8.38 6.24
N THR A 8 6.10 7.05 6.08
CA THR A 8 6.39 6.39 4.80
C THR A 8 5.41 5.26 4.50
N MET A 9 4.70 5.39 3.38
CA MET A 9 3.85 4.34 2.85
C MET A 9 4.66 3.52 1.85
N LYS A 10 4.96 2.28 2.24
CA LYS A 10 5.81 1.37 1.46
C LYS A 10 4.94 0.41 0.64
N LEU A 11 5.05 0.45 -0.68
CA LEU A 11 4.34 -0.44 -1.59
C LEU A 11 5.34 -1.36 -2.29
N TYR A 12 5.16 -2.68 -2.17
CA TYR A 12 6.03 -3.67 -2.82
C TYR A 12 5.52 -3.99 -4.23
N LEU A 13 5.74 -3.09 -5.18
CA LEU A 13 5.28 -3.26 -6.56
C LEU A 13 6.42 -3.47 -7.54
N LYS A 14 7.64 -2.95 -7.33
CA LYS A 14 8.69 -2.95 -8.37
C LYS A 14 9.00 -4.33 -8.94
N THR A 15 8.98 -5.35 -8.09
CA THR A 15 9.30 -6.74 -8.47
C THR A 15 8.06 -7.61 -8.70
N ARG A 16 6.84 -7.08 -8.47
CA ARG A 16 5.62 -7.88 -8.40
C ARG A 16 4.80 -7.79 -9.68
N GLN A 17 5.28 -8.40 -10.75
CA GLN A 17 4.64 -8.31 -12.08
C GLN A 17 3.62 -9.42 -12.38
N GLY A 18 3.42 -10.37 -11.45
CA GLY A 18 2.57 -11.54 -11.68
C GLY A 18 1.10 -11.20 -11.99
N PHE A 19 0.57 -10.14 -11.37
CA PHE A 19 -0.81 -9.69 -11.60
C PHE A 19 -0.98 -9.07 -12.98
N VAL A 20 0.03 -8.34 -13.47
CA VAL A 20 0.07 -7.74 -14.81
C VAL A 20 0.08 -8.83 -15.87
N ARG A 21 0.94 -9.84 -15.69
CA ARG A 21 0.97 -11.01 -16.57
C ARG A 21 -0.38 -11.71 -16.65
N LEU A 22 -1.08 -11.84 -15.52
CA LEU A 22 -2.40 -12.45 -15.48
C LEU A 22 -3.45 -11.57 -16.18
N ALA A 23 -3.39 -10.26 -15.97
CA ALA A 23 -4.28 -9.30 -16.63
C ALA A 23 -4.13 -9.34 -18.16
N LEU A 24 -2.89 -9.37 -18.68
CA LEU A 24 -2.62 -9.53 -20.10
C LEU A 24 -3.19 -10.84 -20.65
N LYS A 25 -2.97 -11.97 -19.96
CA LYS A 25 -3.47 -13.27 -20.41
C LYS A 25 -4.98 -13.36 -20.54
N HIS A 26 -5.71 -12.63 -19.68
CA HIS A 26 -7.16 -12.71 -19.60
C HIS A 26 -7.89 -11.44 -20.07
N GLY A 27 -7.17 -10.41 -20.50
CA GLY A 27 -7.76 -9.12 -20.88
C GLY A 27 -8.45 -8.39 -19.73
N ALA A 28 -8.04 -8.66 -18.49
CA ALA A 28 -8.65 -8.05 -17.32
C ALA A 28 -8.12 -6.63 -17.13
N SER A 29 -9.00 -5.65 -16.90
CA SER A 29 -8.58 -4.28 -16.61
C SER A 29 -7.90 -4.20 -15.24
N LEU A 30 -6.82 -3.43 -15.15
CA LEU A 30 -6.12 -3.17 -13.90
C LEU A 30 -6.64 -1.89 -13.27
N VAL A 31 -6.97 -1.91 -11.98
CA VAL A 31 -7.45 -0.72 -11.27
C VAL A 31 -6.47 -0.39 -10.15
N PRO A 32 -5.79 0.76 -10.17
CA PRO A 32 -4.90 1.17 -9.10
C PRO A 32 -5.72 1.52 -7.86
N VAL A 33 -5.34 0.94 -6.72
CA VAL A 33 -6.02 1.16 -5.43
C VAL A 33 -4.98 1.46 -4.38
N ILE A 34 -5.25 2.45 -3.53
CA ILE A 34 -4.34 2.89 -2.47
C ILE A 34 -5.12 3.16 -1.18
N SER A 35 -4.59 2.69 -0.05
CA SER A 35 -5.22 2.80 1.25
C SER A 35 -4.36 3.63 2.20
N PHE A 36 -4.89 4.78 2.60
CA PHE A 36 -4.26 5.68 3.55
C PHE A 36 -4.68 5.33 4.99
N GLY A 37 -3.79 5.55 5.96
CA GLY A 37 -4.06 5.33 7.40
C GLY A 37 -3.68 3.94 7.92
N GLU A 38 -3.27 3.01 7.06
CA GLU A 38 -2.87 1.64 7.46
C GLU A 38 -1.73 1.63 8.48
N ASN A 39 -0.77 2.54 8.34
CA ASN A 39 0.37 2.66 9.25
C ASN A 39 -0.02 3.08 10.67
N GLU A 40 -1.17 3.73 10.86
CA GLU A 40 -1.62 4.23 12.16
C GLU A 40 -2.43 3.20 12.95
N LEU A 41 -2.83 2.11 12.30
CA LEU A 41 -3.61 1.04 12.92
C LEU A 41 -2.81 0.32 14.01
N TYR A 42 -1.49 0.33 13.98
CA TYR A 42 -0.69 -0.37 14.98
C TYR A 42 0.30 0.57 15.65
N ARG A 43 0.31 0.57 16.98
CA ARG A 43 1.32 1.29 17.74
C ARG A 43 2.61 0.49 17.73
N ARG A 44 3.69 1.10 17.25
CA ARG A 44 5.02 0.55 17.49
C ARG A 44 5.33 0.69 18.98
N TYR A 45 5.67 -0.42 19.62
CA TYR A 45 6.22 -0.39 20.96
C TYR A 45 7.67 -0.87 20.91
N THR A 46 8.54 -0.20 21.63
CA THR A 46 9.93 -0.60 21.82
C THR A 46 10.06 -1.41 23.11
N TYR A 47 11.12 -2.24 23.22
CA TYR A 47 11.41 -3.00 24.45
C TYR A 47 11.47 -2.11 25.71
N PHE A 48 11.94 -0.87 25.56
CA PHE A 48 11.91 0.14 26.63
C PHE A 48 10.50 0.45 27.14
N ASN A 49 9.49 0.49 26.25
CA ASN A 49 8.10 0.74 26.63
C ASN A 49 7.45 -0.47 27.31
N LEU A 50 8.02 -1.66 27.14
CA LEU A 50 7.53 -2.92 27.72
C LEU A 50 8.09 -3.21 29.12
N LEU A 51 9.24 -2.62 29.48
CA LEU A 51 9.91 -2.83 30.77
C LEU A 51 9.78 -1.65 31.75
N GLY A 52 9.30 -0.48 31.32
CA GLY A 52 8.98 0.66 32.19
C GLY A 52 7.51 0.69 32.66
N ASN A 53 7.19 1.58 33.62
CA ASN A 53 5.86 1.80 34.27
C ASN A 53 4.65 2.14 33.34
N GLY A 54 4.69 1.80 32.05
CA GLY A 54 3.77 2.30 31.01
C GLY A 54 2.76 1.29 30.44
N MET A 55 2.67 0.06 30.97
CA MET A 55 1.77 -0.95 30.43
C MET A 55 0.61 -1.26 31.40
N PRO A 56 -0.61 -0.73 31.17
CA PRO A 56 -1.76 -1.09 31.99
C PRO A 56 -2.11 -2.57 31.76
N TRP A 57 -2.24 -3.34 32.84
CA TRP A 57 -2.40 -4.80 32.85
C TRP A 57 -3.41 -5.35 31.83
N GLY A 58 -4.51 -4.63 31.55
CA GLY A 58 -5.52 -5.03 30.54
C GLY A 58 -5.06 -4.95 29.07
N ARG A 59 -3.98 -4.23 28.76
CA ARG A 59 -3.42 -4.12 27.39
C ARG A 59 -2.46 -5.25 27.02
N LEU A 60 -2.06 -6.11 27.96
CA LEU A 60 -1.19 -7.26 27.67
C LEU A 60 -1.89 -8.26 26.71
N LEU A 61 -3.22 -8.40 26.84
CA LEU A 61 -4.04 -9.31 26.04
C LEU A 61 -4.52 -8.70 24.70
N LEU A 62 -4.53 -7.37 24.57
CA LEU A 62 -5.09 -6.64 23.42
C LEU A 62 -4.01 -6.00 22.55
N TRP A 63 -2.74 -6.35 22.74
CA TRP A 63 -1.61 -5.76 22.04
C TRP A 63 -1.65 -5.92 20.51
N HIS A 64 -2.22 -7.03 20.04
CA HIS A 64 -2.36 -7.34 18.63
C HIS A 64 -3.59 -6.71 18.00
N ILE A 65 -4.44 -6.01 18.77
CA ILE A 65 -5.65 -5.40 18.23
C ILE A 65 -5.28 -4.05 17.60
N PRO A 66 -5.65 -3.83 16.32
CA PRO A 66 -5.46 -2.54 15.69
C PRO A 66 -6.22 -1.43 16.42
N LEU A 67 -5.59 -0.26 16.52
CA LEU A 67 -6.20 0.97 16.99
C LEU A 67 -7.31 1.39 16.04
N GLN A 68 -8.38 1.94 16.60
CA GLN A 68 -9.45 2.55 15.83
C GLN A 68 -8.95 3.87 15.22
N ARG A 69 -8.42 3.76 14.00
CA ARG A 69 -7.99 4.89 13.16
C ARG A 69 -8.69 4.82 11.81
N PRO A 70 -9.01 5.96 11.20
CA PRO A 70 -9.64 5.97 9.88
C PRO A 70 -8.68 5.38 8.84
N VAL A 71 -9.19 4.47 8.01
CA VAL A 71 -8.52 3.97 6.81
C VAL A 71 -9.32 4.45 5.61
N ILE A 72 -8.65 5.11 4.68
CA ILE A 72 -9.29 5.71 3.50
C ILE A 72 -8.73 5.04 2.26
N THR A 73 -9.56 4.24 1.59
CA THR A 73 -9.22 3.60 0.33
C THR A 73 -9.68 4.46 -0.84
N ILE A 74 -8.77 4.73 -1.76
CA ILE A 74 -9.00 5.48 -2.98
C ILE A 74 -8.83 4.53 -4.16
N VAL A 75 -9.82 4.55 -5.05
CA VAL A 75 -9.84 3.76 -6.28
C VAL A 75 -9.58 4.70 -7.44
N GLY A 76 -8.56 4.39 -8.25
CA GLY A 76 -8.21 5.17 -9.43
C GLY A 76 -8.97 4.73 -10.67
N LYS A 77 -8.57 5.28 -11.82
CA LYS A 77 -9.18 4.97 -13.12
C LYS A 77 -8.75 3.57 -13.59
N PRO A 78 -9.65 2.77 -14.17
CA PRO A 78 -9.27 1.51 -14.79
C PRO A 78 -8.29 1.70 -15.96
N ILE A 79 -7.26 0.86 -16.02
CA ILE A 79 -6.33 0.70 -17.12
C ILE A 79 -6.83 -0.49 -17.94
N HIS A 80 -7.29 -0.21 -19.15
CA HIS A 80 -7.82 -1.24 -20.04
C HIS A 80 -6.70 -2.06 -20.67
N VAL A 81 -6.77 -3.38 -20.53
CA VAL A 81 -5.74 -4.30 -21.00
C VAL A 81 -6.25 -5.06 -22.20
N LYS A 82 -5.54 -4.99 -23.33
CA LYS A 82 -5.81 -5.84 -24.48
C LYS A 82 -5.27 -7.24 -24.20
N GLN A 83 -6.10 -8.26 -24.40
CA GLN A 83 -5.71 -9.64 -24.13
C GLN A 83 -4.55 -10.10 -25.04
N ASN A 84 -3.52 -10.67 -24.44
CA ASN A 84 -2.42 -11.38 -25.09
C ASN A 84 -2.18 -12.71 -24.35
N VAL A 85 -2.44 -13.85 -25.01
CA VAL A 85 -2.34 -15.20 -24.40
C VAL A 85 -0.91 -15.54 -24.00
N ASN A 86 0.08 -15.05 -24.75
CA ASN A 86 1.50 -15.26 -24.52
C ASN A 86 2.23 -13.90 -24.44
N PRO A 87 2.06 -13.15 -23.33
CA PRO A 87 2.67 -11.83 -23.18
C PRO A 87 4.19 -11.96 -23.09
N THR A 88 4.90 -11.07 -23.78
CA THR A 88 6.36 -10.97 -23.67
C THR A 88 6.75 -10.24 -22.38
N SER A 89 8.04 -10.29 -22.01
CA SER A 89 8.54 -9.55 -20.85
C SER A 89 8.36 -8.04 -21.04
N GLU A 90 8.57 -7.55 -22.25
CA GLU A 90 8.42 -6.15 -22.62
C GLU A 90 6.96 -5.67 -22.48
N ASP A 91 5.99 -6.49 -22.92
CA ASP A 91 4.56 -6.19 -22.74
C ASP A 91 4.20 -6.06 -21.24
N ILE A 92 4.75 -6.96 -20.41
CA ILE A 92 4.53 -6.98 -18.97
C ILE A 92 5.16 -5.74 -18.34
N ASP A 93 6.40 -5.43 -18.69
CA ASP A 93 7.14 -4.27 -18.15
C ASP A 93 6.44 -2.96 -18.50
N GLN A 94 5.97 -2.82 -19.75
CA GLN A 94 5.26 -1.62 -20.20
C GLN A 94 3.97 -1.40 -19.39
N LEU A 95 3.10 -2.41 -19.30
CA LEU A 95 1.84 -2.29 -18.55
C LEU A 95 2.08 -2.14 -17.04
N HIS A 96 3.14 -2.78 -16.52
CA HIS A 96 3.52 -2.64 -15.12
C HIS A 96 3.98 -1.22 -14.79
N ASN A 97 4.78 -0.61 -15.67
CA ASN A 97 5.21 0.77 -15.51
C ASN A 97 4.03 1.74 -15.60
N GLU A 98 3.08 1.51 -16.51
CA GLU A 98 1.83 2.29 -16.58
C GLU A 98 1.02 2.17 -15.28
N TYR A 99 0.90 0.97 -14.72
CA TYR A 99 0.24 0.75 -13.44
C TYR A 99 0.94 1.48 -12.29
N ILE A 100 2.27 1.42 -12.22
CA ILE A 100 3.06 2.14 -11.21
C ILE A 100 2.82 3.65 -11.31
N GLN A 101 2.89 4.21 -12.51
CA GLN A 101 2.64 5.64 -12.74
C GLN A 101 1.24 6.04 -12.29
N ALA A 102 0.22 5.22 -12.59
CA ALA A 102 -1.15 5.49 -12.17
C ALA A 102 -1.31 5.45 -10.63
N VAL A 103 -0.58 4.57 -9.93
CA VAL A 103 -0.54 4.53 -8.46
C VAL A 103 0.15 5.77 -7.88
N GLU A 104 1.27 6.20 -8.48
CA GLU A 104 2.00 7.41 -8.06
C GLU A 104 1.14 8.67 -8.25
N GLU A 105 0.48 8.81 -9.40
CA GLU A 105 -0.45 9.91 -9.67
C GLU A 105 -1.62 9.90 -8.67
N LEU A 106 -2.22 8.73 -8.43
CA LEU A 106 -3.32 8.57 -7.48
C LEU A 106 -2.91 9.00 -6.07
N PHE A 107 -1.68 8.68 -5.66
CA PHE A 107 -1.11 9.13 -4.39
C PHE A 107 -0.93 10.66 -4.36
N GLU A 108 -0.25 11.22 -5.36
CA GLU A 108 0.11 12.63 -5.41
C GLU A 108 -1.10 13.56 -5.41
N VAL A 109 -2.14 13.21 -6.17
CA VAL A 109 -3.41 13.96 -6.23
C VAL A 109 -4.12 13.98 -4.87
N ASN A 110 -3.97 12.92 -4.06
CA ASN A 110 -4.76 12.73 -2.86
C ASN A 110 -4.00 12.98 -1.54
N LYS A 111 -2.66 13.00 -1.53
CA LYS A 111 -1.85 13.08 -0.30
C LYS A 111 -2.16 14.30 0.58
N HIS A 112 -2.50 15.44 -0.03
CA HIS A 112 -2.84 16.67 0.70
C HIS A 112 -4.29 16.68 1.19
N LYS A 113 -5.22 16.03 0.47
CA LYS A 113 -6.66 16.01 0.78
C LYS A 113 -6.95 15.35 2.12
N TYR A 114 -6.16 14.35 2.50
CA TYR A 114 -6.39 13.55 3.71
C TYR A 114 -5.42 13.89 4.85
N LYS A 115 -4.82 15.09 4.85
CA LYS A 115 -3.85 15.57 5.88
C LYS A 115 -2.59 14.71 6.01
N LEU A 116 -2.23 13.98 4.95
CA LEU A 116 -1.07 13.09 4.90
C LEU A 116 0.06 13.68 4.06
N GLY A 117 0.12 15.01 3.91
CA GLY A 117 1.18 15.68 3.15
C GLY A 117 2.60 15.45 3.69
N HIS A 118 2.73 14.92 4.91
CA HIS A 118 3.99 14.49 5.51
C HIS A 118 4.41 13.07 5.12
N VAL A 119 3.47 12.24 4.64
CA VAL A 119 3.72 10.86 4.26
C VAL A 119 4.38 10.83 2.89
N LYS A 120 5.46 10.04 2.77
CA LYS A 120 6.16 9.79 1.51
C LYS A 120 5.76 8.42 0.97
N LEU A 121 5.48 8.34 -0.33
CA LEU A 121 5.31 7.06 -1.02
C LEU A 121 6.69 6.48 -1.34
N GLU A 122 6.91 5.21 -0.99
CA GLU A 122 8.11 4.46 -1.34
C GLU A 122 7.68 3.17 -2.04
N ILE A 123 7.86 3.11 -3.36
CA ILE A 123 7.64 1.89 -4.12
C ILE A 123 8.93 1.07 -4.12
N VAL A 124 8.87 -0.15 -3.58
CA VAL A 124 9.98 -1.10 -3.38
C VAL A 124 9.77 -2.36 -4.21
#